data_AF-A0A536KQ99-F1
#
_entry.id   AF-A0A536KQ99-F1
#
_cell.length_a   1.000
_cell.length_b   1.000
_cell.length_c   1.000
_cell.angle_alpha   90.00
_cell.angle_beta   90.00
_cell.angle_gamma   90.00
#
_symmetry.space_group_name_H-M   'P 1'
#
loop_
_entity.id
_entity.type
_entity.pdbx_description
1 polymer ?
#
loop_
_entity_poly.entity_id
_entity_poly.type
_entity_poly.pdbx_seq_one_letter_code
_entity_poly.pdbx_strand_id
1 'polypeptide(L)'
;MVIGLGANYPKTPHSVVAQQLHLQLTGGLVDGPVYRSIFEHLRGIRLLEADEYAPFNTGFIVYHDDVGDYSTNEPIMDGTANLAYVLAGLAVASSPHRSGG
;
A
#
# COMPACT_ATOMS: atom_id res chain seq x y z
N MET A 1 2.35 -2.82 3.36
CA MET A 1 1.87 -1.67 2.59
C MET A 1 2.68 -1.39 1.31
N VAL A 2 3.93 -1.85 1.19
CA VAL A 2 4.64 -1.78 -0.10
C VAL A 2 4.33 -3.03 -0.91
N ILE A 3 3.83 -2.88 -2.12
CA ILE A 3 3.45 -4.00 -2.99
C ILE A 3 4.72 -4.81 -3.34
N GLY A 4 4.69 -6.11 -3.07
CA GLY A 4 5.79 -7.03 -3.37
C GLY A 4 6.93 -7.07 -2.36
N LEU A 5 6.81 -6.41 -1.20
CA LEU A 5 7.87 -6.37 -0.18
C LEU A 5 7.41 -6.97 1.17
N GLY A 6 8.16 -7.95 1.67
CA GLY A 6 7.88 -8.66 2.93
C GLY A 6 7.10 -9.97 2.71
N ALA A 7 6.79 -10.69 3.79
CA ALA A 7 6.03 -11.94 3.73
C ALA A 7 4.55 -11.70 3.37
N ASN A 8 3.95 -10.64 3.93
CA ASN A 8 2.59 -10.20 3.66
C ASN A 8 2.64 -8.77 3.11
N TYR A 9 1.96 -8.55 1.99
CA TYR A 9 1.93 -7.27 1.27
C TYR A 9 0.63 -7.17 0.46
N PRO A 10 0.20 -5.95 0.05
CA PRO A 10 -1.02 -5.77 -0.71
C PRO A 10 -1.00 -6.56 -2.03
N LYS A 11 -1.98 -7.43 -2.25
CA LYS A 11 -2.11 -8.34 -3.40
C LYS A 11 -3.13 -7.83 -4.41
N THR A 12 -4.11 -7.05 -3.96
CA THR A 12 -5.28 -6.62 -4.72
C THR A 12 -5.42 -5.09 -4.68
N PRO A 13 -4.35 -4.34 -5.05
CA PRO A 13 -4.38 -2.87 -5.00
C PRO A 13 -5.48 -2.28 -5.88
N HIS A 14 -6.06 -1.15 -5.47
CA HIS A 14 -7.00 -0.37 -6.29
C HIS A 14 -6.27 0.22 -7.51
N SER A 15 -6.16 -0.57 -8.58
CA SER A 15 -5.53 -0.14 -9.84
C SER A 15 -6.26 -0.73 -11.03
N VAL A 16 -7.00 0.13 -11.74
CA VAL A 16 -7.70 -0.23 -12.98
C VAL A 16 -6.72 -0.76 -14.03
N VAL A 17 -5.53 -0.16 -14.12
CA VAL A 17 -4.49 -0.59 -15.07
C VAL A 17 -4.01 -1.99 -14.74
N ALA A 18 -3.70 -2.28 -13.47
CA ALA A 18 -3.25 -3.62 -13.07
C ALA A 18 -4.34 -4.67 -13.30
N GLN A 19 -5.60 -4.33 -13.00
CA GLN A 19 -6.73 -5.22 -13.18
C GLN A 19 -7.03 -5.51 -14.66
N GLN A 20 -7.08 -4.49 -15.52
CA GLN A 20 -7.41 -4.62 -16.94
C GLN A 20 -6.29 -5.25 -17.77
N LEU A 21 -5.04 -4.96 -17.42
CA LEU A 21 -3.88 -5.47 -18.14
C LEU A 21 -3.28 -6.72 -17.50
N HIS A 22 -3.87 -7.24 -16.43
CA HIS A 22 -3.40 -8.40 -15.66
C HIS A 22 -1.92 -8.27 -15.24
N LEU A 23 -1.55 -7.08 -14.77
CA LEU A 23 -0.18 -6.77 -14.36
C LEU A 23 0.01 -6.99 -12.87
N GLN A 24 1.16 -7.56 -12.51
CA GLN A 24 1.62 -7.55 -11.13
C GLN A 24 2.38 -6.26 -10.84
N LEU A 25 1.83 -5.42 -9.97
CA LEU A 25 2.51 -4.22 -9.48
C LEU A 25 3.60 -4.60 -8.47
N THR A 26 4.64 -3.79 -8.36
CA THR A 26 5.68 -3.89 -7.32
C THR A 26 6.18 -2.50 -6.93
N GLY A 27 6.68 -2.35 -5.70
CA GLY A 27 7.33 -1.12 -5.21
C GLY A 27 6.40 0.04 -4.84
N GLY A 28 5.15 0.02 -5.31
CA GLY A 28 4.14 1.03 -4.93
C GLY A 28 3.79 0.97 -3.44
N LEU A 29 3.75 2.13 -2.78
CA LEU A 29 3.20 2.28 -1.44
C LEU A 29 1.70 2.56 -1.56
N VAL A 30 0.87 1.74 -0.89
CA VAL A 30 -0.57 2.02 -0.78
C VAL A 30 -0.85 3.04 0.34
N ASP A 31 -1.99 3.75 0.26
CA ASP A 31 -2.44 4.72 1.26
C ASP A 31 -2.36 4.20 2.71
N GLY A 32 -2.73 2.93 2.90
CA GLY A 32 -2.65 2.26 4.20
C GLY A 32 -3.87 2.53 5.08
N PRO A 33 -3.78 2.27 6.39
CA PRO A 33 -4.96 2.28 7.25
C PRO A 33 -5.52 3.69 7.44
N VAL A 34 -6.85 3.81 7.35
CA VAL A 34 -7.59 5.06 7.54
C VAL A 34 -8.66 4.90 8.62
N TYR A 35 -9.29 6.01 9.03
CA TYR A 35 -10.48 5.92 9.86
C TYR A 35 -11.61 5.22 9.12
N ARG A 36 -12.32 4.32 9.80
CA ARG A 36 -13.51 3.63 9.26
C ARG A 36 -14.50 4.61 8.62
N SER A 37 -14.68 5.78 9.24
CA SER A 37 -15.56 6.82 8.71
C SER A 37 -15.16 7.31 7.32
N ILE A 38 -13.87 7.30 6.96
CA ILE A 38 -13.42 7.66 5.60
C ILE A 38 -13.94 6.61 4.61
N PHE A 39 -13.67 5.32 4.87
CA PHE A 39 -14.17 4.23 4.04
C PHE A 39 -15.71 4.26 3.90
N GLU A 40 -16.44 4.47 4.99
CA GLU A 40 -17.92 4.41 4.98
C GLU A 40 -18.60 5.58 4.25
N HIS A 41 -17.92 6.71 4.02
CA HIS A 41 -18.52 7.92 3.44
C HIS A 41 -18.02 8.22 2.02
N LEU A 42 -17.11 7.41 1.49
CA LEU A 42 -16.58 7.55 0.14
C LEU A 42 -17.52 6.94 -0.90
N ARG A 43 -17.62 7.58 -2.07
CA ARG A 43 -18.63 7.21 -3.09
C ARG A 43 -18.18 6.02 -3.92
N GLY A 44 -19.05 5.01 -4.00
CA GLY A 44 -18.83 3.85 -4.87
C GLY A 44 -17.83 2.83 -4.31
N ILE A 45 -17.26 3.11 -3.13
CA ILE A 45 -16.38 2.21 -2.41
C ILE A 45 -17.17 1.07 -1.78
N ARG A 46 -16.63 -0.14 -1.87
CA ARG A 46 -17.14 -1.36 -1.20
C ARG A 46 -16.10 -2.45 -1.32
N LEU A 47 -16.10 -3.39 -0.38
CA LEU A 47 -15.32 -4.61 -0.54
C LEU A 47 -15.96 -5.49 -1.62
N LEU A 48 -15.13 -6.03 -2.50
CA LEU A 48 -15.56 -7.01 -3.52
C LEU A 48 -15.37 -8.44 -3.02
N GLU A 49 -14.44 -8.64 -2.11
CA GLU A 49 -14.14 -9.90 -1.44
C GLU A 49 -14.40 -9.80 0.07
N ALA A 50 -14.21 -10.92 0.79
CA ALA A 50 -14.30 -10.93 2.24
C ALA A 50 -13.11 -10.18 2.88
N ASP A 51 -13.37 -9.42 3.94
CA ASP A 51 -12.34 -8.71 4.69
C ASP A 51 -11.43 -9.70 5.45
N GLU A 52 -10.26 -10.00 4.87
CA GLU A 52 -9.25 -10.86 5.48
C GLU A 52 -8.64 -10.27 6.76
N TYR A 53 -8.71 -8.94 6.93
CA TYR A 53 -8.17 -8.23 8.10
C TYR A 53 -9.25 -7.87 9.13
N ALA A 54 -10.48 -8.33 8.99
CA ALA A 54 -11.57 -8.07 9.94
C ALA A 54 -11.18 -8.32 11.41
N PRO A 55 -10.43 -9.38 11.78
CA PRO A 55 -9.98 -9.58 13.16
C PRO A 55 -9.02 -8.51 13.70
N PHE A 56 -8.34 -7.77 12.82
CA PHE A 56 -7.37 -6.72 13.17
C PHE A 56 -7.96 -5.31 13.05
N ASN A 57 -9.05 -5.16 12.30
CA ASN A 57 -9.78 -3.90 12.14
C ASN A 57 -10.57 -3.59 13.43
N THR A 58 -10.00 -2.76 14.31
CA THR A 58 -10.47 -2.46 15.69
C THR A 58 -11.76 -1.63 15.78
N GLY A 59 -12.52 -1.53 14.69
CA GLY A 59 -13.72 -0.70 14.59
C GLY A 59 -13.43 0.78 14.29
N PHE A 60 -12.30 1.35 14.70
CA PHE A 60 -11.97 2.75 14.45
C PHE A 60 -11.05 2.97 13.24
N ILE A 61 -10.04 2.11 13.08
CA ILE A 61 -9.09 2.15 11.96
C ILE A 61 -9.30 0.88 11.14
N VAL A 62 -9.26 1.03 9.82
CA VAL A 62 -9.43 -0.07 8.87
C VAL A 62 -8.35 -0.05 7.80
N TYR A 63 -7.95 -1.24 7.38
CA TYR A 63 -7.23 -1.49 6.14
C TYR A 63 -7.89 -2.68 5.46
N HIS A 64 -8.06 -2.61 4.13
CA HIS A 64 -8.60 -3.71 3.35
C HIS A 64 -7.71 -3.95 2.14
N ASP A 65 -7.21 -5.16 1.95
CA ASP A 65 -6.53 -5.54 0.71
C ASP A 65 -7.58 -5.93 -0.35
N ASP A 66 -8.29 -4.93 -0.87
CA ASP A 66 -9.38 -5.12 -1.82
C ASP A 66 -9.35 -4.04 -2.90
N VAL A 67 -9.56 -4.43 -4.15
CA VAL A 67 -9.57 -3.51 -5.30
C VAL A 67 -10.75 -2.53 -5.25
N GLY A 68 -11.79 -2.81 -4.48
CA GLY A 68 -12.92 -1.93 -4.25
C GLY A 68 -12.71 -0.87 -3.16
N ASP A 69 -11.59 -0.93 -2.42
CA ASP A 69 -11.21 0.05 -1.39
C ASP A 69 -10.05 0.94 -1.85
N TYR A 70 -10.41 2.01 -2.57
CA TYR A 70 -9.45 3.05 -2.94
C TYR A 70 -9.04 3.95 -1.76
N SER A 71 -9.69 3.84 -0.59
CA SER A 71 -9.37 4.68 0.57
C SER A 71 -8.17 4.18 1.36
N THR A 72 -7.88 2.88 1.27
CA THR A 72 -6.75 2.25 1.99
C THR A 72 -5.76 1.53 1.08
N ASN A 73 -6.19 1.10 -0.11
CA ASN A 73 -5.44 0.19 -0.96
C ASN A 73 -5.07 0.77 -2.34
N GLU A 74 -5.23 2.09 -2.54
CA GLU A 74 -4.75 2.77 -3.74
C GLU A 74 -3.22 2.98 -3.66
N PRO A 75 -2.44 2.53 -4.66
CA PRO A 75 -1.01 2.86 -4.74
C PRO A 75 -0.83 4.33 -5.12
N ILE A 76 -0.19 5.10 -4.24
CA ILE A 76 -0.07 6.56 -4.39
C ILE A 76 1.34 6.98 -4.85
N MET A 77 1.40 7.88 -5.83
CA MET A 77 2.67 8.30 -6.44
C MET A 77 3.54 9.13 -5.49
N ASP A 78 2.93 10.04 -4.74
CA ASP A 78 3.60 10.91 -3.77
C ASP A 78 4.10 10.13 -2.56
N GLY A 79 3.30 9.20 -2.02
CA GLY A 79 3.74 8.27 -0.97
C GLY A 79 4.90 7.39 -1.44
N THR A 80 4.81 6.85 -2.66
CA THR A 80 5.89 6.05 -3.27
C THR A 80 7.16 6.87 -3.48
N ALA A 81 7.05 8.13 -3.92
CA ALA A 81 8.20 9.02 -4.10
C ALA A 81 8.88 9.35 -2.76
N ASN A 82 8.09 9.67 -1.72
CA ASN A 82 8.60 9.92 -0.38
C ASN A 82 9.32 8.69 0.20
N LEU A 83 8.72 7.50 0.05
CA LEU A 83 9.35 6.25 0.48
C LEU A 83 10.66 5.99 -0.26
N ALA A 84 10.67 6.17 -1.58
CA ALA A 84 11.88 6.01 -2.39
C ALA A 84 13.00 6.95 -1.93
N TYR A 85 12.67 8.21 -1.63
CA TYR A 85 13.63 9.19 -1.10
C TYR A 85 14.23 8.75 0.25
N VAL A 86 13.39 8.31 1.20
CA VAL A 86 13.84 7.83 2.51
C VAL A 86 14.71 6.58 2.38
N LEU A 87 14.28 5.60 1.58
CA LEU A 87 15.03 4.36 1.34
C LEU A 87 16.38 4.63 0.66
N ALA A 88 16.47 5.58 -0.27
CA ALA A 88 17.72 5.99 -0.88
C ALA A 88 18.68 6.58 0.17
N GLY A 89 18.20 7.43 1.07
CA GLY A 89 19.00 7.96 2.17
C GLY A 89 19.53 6.87 3.10
N LEU A 90 18.69 5.90 3.46
CA LEU A 90 19.07 4.75 4.29
C LEU A 90 20.08 3.83 3.59
N ALA A 91 19.93 3.59 2.29
CA ALA A 91 20.86 2.79 1.49
C ALA A 91 22.26 3.42 1.43
N VAL A 92 22.35 4.74 1.31
CA VAL A 92 23.62 5.47 1.38
C VAL A 92 24.24 5.34 2.77
N ALA A 93 23.45 5.53 3.84
CA ALA A 93 23.94 5.44 5.22
C ALA A 93 24.39 4.03 5.63
N SER A 94 23.79 2.99 5.04
CA SER A 94 24.13 1.58 5.29
C SER A 94 25.20 1.04 4.35
N SER A 95 25.63 1.81 3.35
CA SER A 95 26.78 1.44 2.53
C SER A 95 28.05 1.53 3.38
N PRO A 96 28.82 0.44 3.54
CA PRO A 96 30.08 0.52 4.27
C PRO A 96 30.95 1.58 3.60
N HIS A 97 31.47 2.51 4.40
CA HIS A 97 32.41 3.53 3.95
C HIS A 97 33.51 2.81 3.17
N ARG A 98 33.54 2.96 1.84
CA ARG A 98 34.69 2.54 1.05
C ARG A 98 35.81 3.49 1.42
N SER A 99 36.57 3.15 2.44
CA SER A 99 37.89 3.73 2.70
C SER A 99 38.79 3.36 1.52
N GLY A 100 38.77 4.19 0.49
CA GLY A 100 39.79 4.21 -0.55
C GLY A 100 41.03 4.89 0.04
N GLY A 101 42.17 4.21 -0.06
CA GLY A 101 43.49 4.72 0.34
C GLY A 101 44.12 5.64 -0.69
#